data_AF-B9RTD1-F1
#
_entry.id   AF-B9RTD1-F1
#
_cell.length_a   1.000
_cell.length_b   1.000
_cell.length_c   1.000
_cell.angle_alpha   90.00
_cell.angle_beta   90.00
_cell.angle_gamma   90.00
#
_symmetry.space_group_name_H-M   'P 1'
#
loop_
_entity.id
_entity.type
_entity.pdbx_description
1 polymer ?
#
loop_
_entity_poly.entity_id
_entity_poly.type
_entity_poly.pdbx_seq_one_letter_code
_entity_poly.pdbx_strand_id
1 'polypeptide(L)' 'MGVVTFEKEITTSIPQAKMFKAFVLESDTLIPKVLPQVSIEFLEGNGGPGTIKKTSFAE' A
#
# COMPACT_ATOMS: atom_id res chain seq x y z
N MET A 1 7.65 -5.98 27.23
CA MET A 1 7.54 -5.18 25.99
C MET A 1 6.08 -4.79 25.83
N GLY A 2 5.78 -3.52 25.50
CA GLY A 2 4.41 -3.03 25.35
C GLY A 2 3.98 -3.05 23.89
N VAL A 3 2.71 -3.40 23.64
CA VAL A 3 2.08 -3.31 22.31
C VAL A 3 1.04 -2.20 22.38
N VAL A 4 1.07 -1.27 21.42
CA VAL A 4 0.07 -0.23 21.27
C VAL A 4 -0.66 -0.47 19.95
N THR A 5 -1.99 -0.60 20.02
CA THR A 5 -2.85 -0.81 18.85
C THR A 5 -3.61 0.48 18.56
N PHE A 6 -3.66 0.86 17.29
CA PHE A 6 -4.47 1.99 16.81
C PHE A 6 -5.42 1.50 15.72
N GLU A 7 -6.72 1.78 15.90
CA GLU A 7 -7.78 1.43 14.97
C GLU A 7 -8.31 2.70 14.32
N LYS A 8 -8.50 2.67 12.99
CA LYS A 8 -9.01 3.79 12.22
C LYS A 8 -9.96 3.30 11.13
N GLU A 9 -11.12 3.94 11.07
CA GLU A 9 -12.13 3.69 10.05
C GLU A 9 -12.24 4.90 9.12
N ILE A 10 -12.37 4.64 7.81
CA ILE A 10 -12.55 5.67 6.78
C ILE A 10 -13.68 5.23 5.87
N THR A 11 -14.78 5.99 5.85
CA THR A 11 -15.92 5.70 4.97
C THR A 11 -15.62 6.16 3.54
N THR A 12 -15.88 5.30 2.55
CA THR A 12 -15.72 5.66 1.13
C THR A 12 -16.95 5.25 0.33
N SER A 13 -17.28 6.01 -0.72
CA SER A 13 -18.37 5.68 -1.65
C SER A 13 -17.98 4.61 -2.69
N ILE A 14 -16.70 4.22 -2.72
CA ILE A 14 -16.18 3.26 -3.70
C ILE A 14 -16.46 1.84 -3.19
N PRO A 15 -16.91 0.91 -4.06
CA PRO A 15 -17.13 -0.48 -3.67
C PRO A 15 -15.88 -1.12 -3.06
N GLN A 16 -16.09 -1.91 -1.99
CA GLN A 16 -15.04 -2.59 -1.23
C GLN A 16 -14.02 -3.35 -2.11
N ALA A 17 -14.49 -4.09 -3.11
CA ALA A 17 -13.64 -4.89 -3.98
C ALA A 17 -12.67 -4.03 -4.80
N LYS A 18 -13.12 -2.84 -5.25
CA LYS A 18 -12.28 -1.91 -6.01
C LYS A 18 -11.26 -1.24 -5.10
N MET A 19 -11.67 -0.84 -3.89
CA MET A 19 -10.76 -0.24 -2.90
C MET A 19 -9.66 -1.22 -2.49
N PHE A 20 -10.03 -2.47 -2.16
CA PHE A 20 -9.06 -3.49 -1.79
C PHE A 20 -8.09 -3.79 -2.93
N LYS A 21 -8.60 -3.92 -4.16
CA LYS A 21 -7.74 -4.13 -5.33
C LYS A 21 -6.77 -2.96 -5.53
N ALA A 22 -7.24 -1.71 -5.48
CA ALA A 22 -6.40 -0.56 -5.74
C ALA A 22 -5.35 -0.28 -4.66
N PHE A 23 -5.72 -0.39 -3.38
CA PHE A 23 -4.86 0.00 -2.26
C PHE A 23 -4.05 -1.15 -1.66
N VAL A 24 -4.45 -2.41 -1.88
CA VAL A 24 -3.74 -3.57 -1.31
C VAL A 24 -3.06 -4.38 -2.40
N LEU A 25 -3.80 -4.79 -3.43
CA LEU A 25 -3.28 -5.70 -4.46
C LEU A 25 -2.41 -5.00 -5.51
N GLU A 26 -2.80 -3.81 -5.94
CA GLU A 26 -2.15 -3.06 -7.03
C GLU A 26 -1.54 -1.73 -6.56
N SER A 27 -1.27 -1.60 -5.26
CA SER A 27 -0.74 -0.35 -4.68
C SER A 27 0.64 0.00 -5.20
N ASP A 28 1.49 -0.99 -5.44
CA ASP A 28 2.84 -0.81 -6.00
C ASP A 28 2.84 -0.18 -7.40
N THR A 29 1.77 -0.31 -8.18
CA THR A 29 1.67 0.30 -9.52
C THR A 29 0.76 1.53 -9.54
N LEU A 30 -0.32 1.54 -8.77
CA LEU A 30 -1.28 2.65 -8.75
C LEU A 30 -0.79 3.84 -7.93
N ILE A 31 -0.19 3.62 -6.77
CA ILE A 31 0.32 4.71 -5.91
C ILE A 31 1.34 5.58 -6.66
N PRO A 32 2.42 5.04 -7.29
CA PRO A 32 3.37 5.87 -8.02
C PRO A 32 2.75 6.55 -9.24
N LYS A 33 1.69 5.98 -9.82
CA LYS A 33 0.98 6.59 -10.95
C LYS A 33 0.13 7.80 -10.53
N VAL A 34 -0.48 7.73 -9.35
CA VAL A 34 -1.31 8.82 -8.80
C VAL A 34 -0.43 9.87 -8.09
N LEU A 35 0.63 9.41 -7.44
CA LEU A 35 1.59 10.22 -6.68
C LEU A 35 3.00 9.94 -7.24
N PRO A 36 3.42 10.63 -8.33
CA PRO A 36 4.70 10.40 -9.00
C PRO A 36 5.92 10.72 -8.11
N GLN A 37 5.71 11.41 -6.99
CA GLN A 37 6.74 11.62 -5.98
C GLN A 37 7.03 10.37 -5.14
N VAL A 38 6.30 9.28 -5.30
CA VAL A 38 6.56 8.02 -4.56
C VAL A 38 7.04 6.96 -5.54
N SER A 39 8.14 6.29 -5.23
CA SER A 39 8.58 5.09 -5.94
C SER A 39 8.46 3.87 -5.04
N ILE A 40 8.04 2.73 -5.60
CA ILE A 40 7.90 1.48 -4.88
C ILE A 40 8.69 0.40 -5.62
N GLU A 41 9.58 -0.27 -4.92
CA GLU A 41 10.47 -1.29 -5.45
C GLU A 41 10.36 -2.57 -4.63
N PHE A 42 10.32 -3.72 -5.31
CA PHE A 42 10.33 -5.03 -4.65
C PHE A 42 11.77 -5.43 -4.36
N LEU A 43 12.09 -5.70 -3.09
CA LEU A 43 13.41 -6.18 -2.69
C LEU A 43 13.44 -7.72 -2.68
N GLU A 44 12.41 -8.35 -2.12
CA GLU A 44 12.28 -9.81 -2.06
C GLU A 44 10.81 -10.23 -2.15
N GLY A 45 10.53 -11.35 -2.82
CA GLY A 45 9.18 -11.90 -2.98
C GLY A 45 8.44 -11.42 -4.23
N ASN A 46 7.20 -11.87 -4.38
CA ASN A 46 6.38 -11.72 -5.59
C ASN A 46 5.06 -10.96 -5.34
N GLY A 47 4.93 -10.27 -4.20
CA GLY A 47 3.72 -9.57 -3.80
C GLY A 47 2.78 -10.36 -2.88
N GLY A 48 3.11 -11.62 -2.57
CA GLY A 48 2.41 -12.42 -1.56
C GLY A 48 2.91 -12.20 -0.12
N PRO A 49 2.38 -12.96 0.84
CA PRO A 49 2.83 -12.91 2.23
C PRO A 49 4.34 -13.13 2.36
N GLY A 50 5.01 -12.28 3.16
CA GLY A 50 6.47 -12.33 3.33
C GLY A 50 7.26 -11.52 2.29
N THR A 51 6.59 -10.85 1.34
CA THR A 51 7.25 -9.94 0.39
C THR A 51 7.79 -8.70 1.11
N ILE A 52 9.00 -8.28 0.75
CA ILE A 52 9.66 -7.06 1.22
C ILE A 52 9.64 -6.02 0.10
N LYS A 53 9.04 -4.86 0.38
CA LYS A 53 8.97 -3.72 -0.54
C LYS A 53 9.65 -2.50 0.09
N LYS A 54 10.35 -1.71 -0.73
CA LYS A 54 10.90 -0.42 -0.37
C LYS A 54 10.06 0.68 -1.02
N THR A 55 9.55 1.60 -0.22
CA THR A 55 8.85 2.80 -0.69
C THR A 55 9.74 4.02 -0.45
N SER A 56 10.09 4.73 -1.51
CA SER A 56 10.86 5.99 -1.44
C SER A 56 9.93 7.16 -1.73
N PHE A 57 10.03 8.22 -0.93
CA PHE A 57 9.31 9.46 -1.15
C PHE A 57 10.32 10.49 -1.64
N ALA A 58 10.03 11.14 -2.77
CA ALA A 58 10.72 12.34 -3.20
C ALA A 58 10.27 13.48 -2.28
N GLU A 59 11.25 14.23 -1.79
CA GLU A 59 11.06 15.41 -0.94
C GLU A 59 10.39 16.56 -1.69
#